data_AF-A0A7C5MR95-F1
#
_entry.id   AF-A0A7C5MR95-F1
#
_cell.length_a   1.000
_cell.length_b   1.000
_cell.length_c   1.000
_cell.angle_alpha   90.00
_cell.angle_beta   90.00
_cell.angle_gamma   90.00
#
_symmetry.space_group_name_H-M   'P 1'
#
loop_
_entity.id
_entity.type
_entity.pdbx_description
1 polymer ?
#
loop_
_entity_poly.entity_id
_entity_poly.type
_entity_poly.pdbx_seq_one_letter_code
_entity_poly.pdbx_strand_id
1 'polypeptide(L)'
;MRNRIICLQVLLGFFAFTHYSTAYAGNGGPDAYGYTWIDSHEPGLSFSWVDITSRPSAVQLMGLGDEGLSSYLSIGFPFQYYWNTEDHLRIGANGWISFEPGTSSNANCFQAMPQQLGGATNNTLAPFMTDLSFASNNSNFPNKGELWFWSNQLDSVVISFIDVPWWKDDSLGASPPDWEGENTFQVILSGQDSSITYQYLSLSDTAFLDRIGCNTDLVIGIENIQGVIGLQPYADSVVANNYAIKFIAPATNILPVADAYAVWSMNPESKGQFILRDSIFNVTAAIGNAGNQVVDTPVVVEARLMTQSLATLWLERDTLDSVPLGPPQLITFTNLPSLPNLGQYSLRIEVKQPGDLNIQNNKVTAELDCIPDTGAYFPLGFTQNTATASSLSWALGNNGAATYMEFPFGPIRIISAEVYIIGNDADTLTPLPSGFRI
;
A
#
# COMPACT_ATOMS: atom_id res chain seq x y z
N MET A 1 7.86 -5.60 88.73
CA MET A 1 8.35 -4.24 88.41
C MET A 1 8.92 -4.25 87.00
N ARG A 2 8.32 -3.44 86.11
CA ARG A 2 8.89 -2.74 84.94
C ARG A 2 9.28 -3.54 83.68
N ASN A 3 8.43 -3.34 82.66
CA ASN A 3 8.67 -3.40 81.21
C ASN A 3 10.08 -2.97 80.78
N ARG A 4 10.58 -3.59 79.70
CA ARG A 4 11.02 -2.86 78.48
C ARG A 4 11.23 -3.82 77.30
N ILE A 5 10.37 -3.63 76.30
CA ILE A 5 10.53 -4.05 74.91
C ILE A 5 11.67 -3.19 74.32
N ILE A 6 12.63 -3.83 73.65
CA ILE A 6 13.54 -3.14 72.72
C ILE A 6 13.51 -3.94 71.41
N CYS A 7 12.83 -3.37 70.42
CA CYS A 7 12.93 -3.74 69.02
C CYS A 7 14.34 -3.42 68.54
N LEU A 8 15.04 -4.41 67.99
CA LEU A 8 16.21 -4.17 67.14
C LEU A 8 15.75 -4.37 65.69
N GLN A 9 15.68 -3.27 64.94
CA GLN A 9 15.33 -3.24 63.53
C GLN A 9 16.43 -3.94 62.72
N VAL A 10 16.07 -5.03 62.04
CA VAL A 10 16.89 -5.62 60.99
C VAL A 10 16.68 -4.76 59.74
N LEU A 11 17.70 -3.99 59.37
CA LEU A 11 17.74 -3.24 58.12
C LEU A 11 18.00 -4.24 56.98
N LEU A 12 16.94 -4.79 56.37
CA LEU A 12 17.05 -5.52 55.10
C LEU A 12 17.15 -4.49 53.97
N GLY A 13 18.35 -4.30 53.44
CA GLY A 13 18.55 -3.60 52.18
C GLY A 13 17.93 -4.40 51.04
N PHE A 14 16.76 -3.99 50.58
CA PHE A 14 16.21 -4.42 49.30
C PHE A 14 17.00 -3.74 48.18
N PHE A 15 18.02 -4.40 47.66
CA PHE A 15 18.51 -4.08 46.32
C PHE A 15 17.49 -4.63 45.32
N ALA A 16 16.55 -3.79 44.90
CA ALA A 16 15.75 -4.06 43.72
C ALA A 16 16.69 -3.94 42.50
N PHE A 17 17.28 -5.06 42.08
CA PHE A 17 17.80 -5.17 40.73
C PHE A 17 16.59 -5.28 39.80
N THR A 18 16.11 -4.15 39.29
CA THR A 18 15.31 -4.14 38.07
C THR A 18 16.22 -4.64 36.96
N HIS A 19 16.17 -5.93 36.67
CA HIS A 19 16.64 -6.45 35.39
C HIS A 19 15.69 -5.91 34.33
N TYR A 20 16.03 -4.77 33.74
CA TYR A 20 15.57 -4.50 32.38
C TYR A 20 16.24 -5.58 31.53
N SER A 21 15.47 -6.61 31.16
CA SER A 21 15.85 -7.48 30.06
C SER A 21 15.70 -6.64 28.79
N THR A 22 16.72 -5.84 28.46
CA THR A 22 16.88 -5.40 27.07
C THR A 22 17.21 -6.66 26.28
N ALA A 23 16.18 -7.24 25.66
CA ALA A 23 16.39 -8.22 24.63
C ALA A 23 17.01 -7.49 23.44
N TYR A 24 18.33 -7.33 23.46
CA TYR A 24 19.09 -6.95 22.27
C TYR A 24 19.09 -8.16 21.35
N ALA A 25 18.16 -8.21 20.40
CA ALA A 25 18.35 -9.05 19.25
C ALA A 25 19.38 -8.33 18.37
N GLY A 26 20.63 -8.80 18.39
CA GLY A 26 21.68 -8.24 17.53
C GLY A 26 21.48 -8.62 16.05
N ASN A 27 20.79 -9.73 15.81
CA ASN A 27 20.53 -10.26 14.48
C ASN A 27 19.31 -11.19 14.46
N GLY A 28 18.81 -11.51 13.27
CA GLY A 28 17.74 -12.49 13.08
C GLY A 28 17.47 -12.87 11.62
N GLY A 29 16.46 -13.71 11.44
CA GLY A 29 16.20 -14.44 10.19
C GLY A 29 17.02 -15.74 10.09
N PRO A 30 17.11 -16.36 8.88
CA PRO A 30 16.44 -15.93 7.67
C PRO A 30 14.92 -16.11 7.75
N ASP A 31 14.15 -15.26 7.07
CA ASP A 31 12.75 -15.55 6.79
C ASP A 31 12.60 -16.63 5.69
N ALA A 32 11.36 -16.95 5.30
CA ALA A 32 11.10 -17.98 4.28
C ALA A 32 11.61 -17.61 2.88
N TYR A 33 11.84 -16.32 2.59
CA TYR A 33 12.45 -15.88 1.34
C TYR A 33 13.97 -15.82 1.40
N GLY A 34 14.55 -15.69 2.60
CA GLY A 34 15.98 -15.65 2.84
C GLY A 34 16.52 -14.31 3.33
N TYR A 35 15.67 -13.31 3.62
CA TYR A 35 16.16 -12.08 4.24
C TYR A 35 16.68 -12.39 5.64
N THR A 36 17.80 -11.77 6.01
CA THR A 36 18.29 -11.71 7.40
C THR A 36 18.37 -10.27 7.85
N TRP A 37 18.52 -10.03 9.15
CA TRP A 37 18.78 -8.68 9.66
C TRP A 37 19.88 -8.69 10.72
N ILE A 38 20.57 -7.56 10.83
CA ILE A 38 21.54 -7.24 11.89
C ILE A 38 21.28 -5.82 12.41
N ASP A 39 21.70 -5.54 13.64
CA ASP A 39 21.69 -4.20 14.22
C ASP A 39 23.09 -3.60 14.36
N SER A 40 23.17 -2.35 14.83
CA SER A 40 24.45 -1.66 15.05
C SER A 40 25.21 -2.08 16.31
N HIS A 41 24.74 -3.08 17.06
CA HIS A 41 25.55 -3.76 18.09
C HIS A 41 26.38 -4.90 17.48
N GLU A 42 26.04 -5.37 16.28
CA GLU A 42 26.81 -6.37 15.56
C GLU A 42 27.96 -5.76 14.73
N PRO A 43 29.07 -6.50 14.54
CA PRO A 43 30.14 -6.07 13.65
C PRO A 43 29.66 -5.86 12.21
N GLY A 44 30.05 -4.75 11.59
CA GLY A 44 29.79 -4.48 10.17
C GLY A 44 28.58 -3.59 9.89
N LEU A 45 27.84 -3.17 10.92
CA LEU A 45 26.85 -2.10 10.83
C LEU A 45 27.15 -1.01 11.86
N SER A 46 27.07 0.25 11.44
CA SER A 46 27.16 1.40 12.34
C SER A 46 26.13 2.43 11.92
N PHE A 47 25.56 3.13 12.89
CA PHE A 47 24.79 4.33 12.62
C PHE A 47 25.64 5.37 11.87
N SER A 48 25.08 5.95 10.81
CA SER A 48 25.72 6.96 9.96
C SER A 48 24.66 7.75 9.20
N TRP A 49 24.12 8.80 9.84
CA TRP A 49 23.05 9.63 9.27
C TRP A 49 23.40 10.17 7.89
N VAL A 50 22.41 10.20 7.00
CA VAL A 50 22.56 10.67 5.62
C VAL A 50 21.67 11.89 5.43
N ASP A 51 22.23 13.08 5.64
CA ASP A 51 21.48 14.31 5.41
C ASP A 51 21.17 14.48 3.91
N ILE A 52 19.88 14.52 3.59
CA ILE A 52 19.34 14.74 2.25
C ILE A 52 18.67 16.10 2.06
N THR A 53 18.42 16.86 3.13
CA THR A 53 17.62 18.10 3.10
C THR A 53 18.22 19.18 2.20
N SER A 54 19.54 19.14 2.00
CA SER A 54 20.29 20.06 1.15
C SER A 54 20.74 19.45 -0.19
N ARG A 55 20.40 18.19 -0.47
CA ARG A 55 20.84 17.51 -1.69
C ARG A 55 20.08 18.01 -2.92
N PRO A 56 20.75 18.11 -4.08
CA PRO A 56 20.05 18.27 -5.34
C PRO A 56 19.02 17.15 -5.55
N SER A 57 17.84 17.52 -6.05
CA SER A 57 16.71 16.63 -6.30
C SER A 57 16.03 16.04 -5.06
N ALA A 58 16.41 16.44 -3.85
CA ALA A 58 15.63 16.11 -2.66
C ALA A 58 14.32 16.91 -2.67
N VAL A 59 13.24 16.25 -2.27
CA VAL A 59 11.90 16.84 -2.24
C VAL A 59 11.33 16.68 -0.84
N GLN A 60 10.92 17.80 -0.23
CA GLN A 60 10.09 17.77 0.97
C GLN A 60 8.66 17.44 0.57
N LEU A 61 8.11 16.38 1.15
CA LEU A 61 6.73 15.96 0.95
C LEU A 61 5.84 16.66 1.97
N MET A 62 4.87 17.42 1.47
CA MET A 62 3.98 18.25 2.27
C MET A 62 2.54 17.78 2.13
N GLY A 63 1.70 18.10 3.11
CA GLY A 63 0.25 17.89 3.03
C GLY A 63 -0.22 16.46 3.35
N LEU A 64 0.62 15.66 4.00
CA LEU A 64 0.16 14.44 4.67
C LEU A 64 -0.67 14.85 5.88
N GLY A 65 -1.98 14.61 5.82
CA GLY A 65 -2.87 14.72 6.97
C GLY A 65 -2.71 13.53 7.91
N ASP A 66 -3.59 13.48 8.91
CA ASP A 66 -3.75 12.29 9.75
C ASP A 66 -4.09 11.07 8.88
N GLU A 67 -3.45 9.93 9.17
CA GLU A 67 -3.51 8.69 8.36
C GLU A 67 -3.20 8.90 6.85
N GLY A 68 -2.59 10.03 6.48
CA GLY A 68 -2.35 10.39 5.09
C GLY A 68 -1.39 9.43 4.36
N LEU A 69 -1.47 9.42 3.03
CA LEU A 69 -0.60 8.64 2.16
C LEU A 69 -0.08 9.52 1.02
N SER A 70 1.23 9.48 0.75
CA SER A 70 1.85 10.28 -0.32
C SER A 70 1.33 9.90 -1.71
N SER A 71 1.66 10.69 -2.73
CA SER A 71 1.62 10.22 -4.12
C SER A 71 2.66 9.12 -4.36
N TYR A 72 2.56 8.42 -5.49
CA TYR A 72 3.64 7.54 -5.96
C TYR A 72 4.93 8.34 -6.18
N LEU A 73 6.03 7.80 -5.65
CA LEU A 73 7.38 8.32 -5.79
C LEU A 73 8.20 7.30 -6.57
N SER A 74 8.86 7.73 -7.64
CA SER A 74 9.71 6.84 -8.42
C SER A 74 11.02 6.56 -7.69
N ILE A 75 11.37 5.29 -7.56
CA ILE A 75 12.65 4.83 -7.02
C ILE A 75 13.79 5.23 -7.97
N GLY A 76 13.53 5.27 -9.27
CA GLY A 76 14.48 5.68 -10.31
C GLY A 76 15.46 4.57 -10.74
N PHE A 77 15.34 3.37 -10.18
CA PHE A 77 16.06 2.15 -10.58
C PHE A 77 15.24 0.92 -10.17
N PRO A 78 15.45 -0.26 -10.79
CA PRO A 78 14.78 -1.49 -10.37
C PRO A 78 15.32 -1.95 -9.01
N PHE A 79 14.49 -1.86 -7.97
CA PHE A 79 14.83 -2.33 -6.63
C PHE A 79 14.21 -3.71 -6.39
N GLN A 80 15.04 -4.75 -6.22
CA GLN A 80 14.54 -6.07 -5.88
C GLN A 80 14.11 -6.11 -4.41
N TYR A 81 12.84 -6.42 -4.17
CA TYR A 81 12.26 -6.61 -2.84
C TYR A 81 11.46 -7.91 -2.83
N TYR A 82 11.87 -8.87 -1.99
CA TYR A 82 11.42 -10.25 -2.14
C TYR A 82 11.56 -10.74 -3.59
N TRP A 83 10.55 -11.37 -4.18
CA TRP A 83 10.58 -11.83 -5.57
C TRP A 83 10.12 -10.77 -6.58
N ASN A 84 9.69 -9.60 -6.12
CA ASN A 84 9.22 -8.50 -6.96
C ASN A 84 10.34 -7.50 -7.24
N THR A 85 10.28 -6.88 -8.42
CA THR A 85 11.13 -5.74 -8.76
C THR A 85 10.26 -4.48 -8.70
N GLU A 86 10.57 -3.62 -7.75
CA GLU A 86 9.82 -2.41 -7.45
C GLU A 86 10.48 -1.20 -8.12
N ASP A 87 9.69 -0.29 -8.68
CA ASP A 87 10.17 0.95 -9.31
C ASP A 87 9.50 2.23 -8.74
N HIS A 88 8.55 2.05 -7.84
CA HIS A 88 7.84 3.11 -7.14
C HIS A 88 7.49 2.72 -5.71
N LEU A 89 7.17 3.71 -4.89
CA LEU A 89 6.69 3.51 -3.52
C LEU A 89 5.75 4.63 -3.08
N ARG A 90 5.03 4.42 -1.99
CA ARG A 90 4.26 5.44 -1.26
C ARG A 90 4.60 5.40 0.23
N ILE A 91 4.48 6.55 0.87
CA ILE A 91 4.85 6.75 2.28
C ILE A 91 3.60 7.15 3.06
N GLY A 92 3.28 6.39 4.10
CA GLY A 92 2.20 6.70 5.03
C GLY A 92 2.64 7.62 6.15
N ALA A 93 1.72 8.45 6.64
CA ALA A 93 1.97 9.39 7.74
C ALA A 93 2.48 8.68 9.01
N ASN A 94 2.01 7.45 9.25
CA ASN A 94 2.34 6.61 10.39
C ASN A 94 3.68 5.85 10.24
N GLY A 95 4.67 6.43 9.56
CA GLY A 95 6.04 5.90 9.55
C GLY A 95 6.24 4.57 8.81
N TRP A 96 5.36 4.22 7.88
CA TRP A 96 5.46 3.04 7.01
C TRP A 96 5.60 3.42 5.54
N ILE A 97 6.17 2.51 4.75
CA ILE A 97 6.36 2.65 3.30
C ILE A 97 5.81 1.38 2.65
N SER A 98 5.15 1.48 1.51
CA SER A 98 4.76 0.30 0.72
C SER A 98 5.04 0.52 -0.75
N PHE A 99 5.43 -0.55 -1.43
CA PHE A 99 5.61 -0.58 -2.87
C PHE A 99 4.29 -0.82 -3.62
N GLU A 100 3.33 -1.49 -2.99
CA GLU A 100 2.00 -1.79 -3.54
C GLU A 100 0.93 -1.54 -2.46
N PRO A 101 0.72 -0.29 -2.04
CA PRO A 101 -0.25 -0.02 -0.99
C PRO A 101 -1.66 -0.28 -1.50
N GLY A 102 -2.49 -0.84 -0.61
CA GLY A 102 -3.92 -0.93 -0.87
C GLY A 102 -4.57 0.45 -0.97
N THR A 103 -5.90 0.47 -1.09
CA THR A 103 -6.68 1.72 -1.08
C THR A 103 -6.79 2.34 0.31
N SER A 104 -6.29 1.67 1.36
CA SER A 104 -6.38 2.06 2.76
C SER A 104 -5.00 2.38 3.36
N SER A 105 -4.95 3.39 4.22
CA SER A 105 -3.78 3.70 5.03
C SER A 105 -3.74 2.84 6.28
N ASN A 106 -2.55 2.48 6.77
CA ASN A 106 -2.42 1.79 8.06
C ASN A 106 -2.58 2.80 9.20
N ALA A 107 -3.72 2.70 9.89
CA ALA A 107 -4.04 3.44 11.11
C ALA A 107 -3.64 2.66 12.37
N ASN A 108 -3.43 3.35 13.49
CA ASN A 108 -3.28 2.71 14.80
C ASN A 108 -4.62 2.08 15.22
N CYS A 109 -4.71 0.86 15.75
CA CYS A 109 -3.68 -0.12 16.13
C CYS A 109 -3.05 -0.88 14.96
N PHE A 110 -1.72 -1.04 14.98
CA PHE A 110 -0.99 -1.75 13.94
C PHE A 110 -1.01 -3.27 14.14
N GLN A 111 -0.63 -3.96 13.08
CA GLN A 111 -0.52 -5.41 13.03
C GLN A 111 0.95 -5.80 13.07
N ALA A 112 1.26 -6.91 13.73
CA ALA A 112 2.62 -7.44 13.74
C ALA A 112 3.04 -7.87 12.33
N MET A 113 4.34 -7.96 12.07
CA MET A 113 4.91 -8.39 10.80
C MET A 113 5.62 -9.75 10.92
N PRO A 114 5.51 -10.62 9.89
CA PRO A 114 4.56 -10.54 8.78
C PRO A 114 3.13 -10.84 9.25
N GLN A 115 2.14 -10.15 8.69
CA GLN A 115 0.74 -10.55 8.87
C GLN A 115 -0.11 -10.29 7.63
N GLN A 116 -0.83 -11.31 7.18
CA GLN A 116 -1.71 -11.19 6.03
C GLN A 116 -2.91 -10.33 6.40
N LEU A 117 -3.01 -9.14 5.80
CA LEU A 117 -4.15 -8.26 6.00
C LEU A 117 -5.07 -8.31 4.78
N GLY A 118 -6.32 -8.72 5.00
CA GLY A 118 -7.34 -8.72 3.95
C GLY A 118 -7.72 -7.28 3.57
N GLY A 119 -7.24 -6.80 2.43
CA GLY A 119 -7.56 -5.45 1.92
C GLY A 119 -6.76 -4.30 2.56
N ALA A 120 -5.63 -4.59 3.21
CA ALA A 120 -4.71 -3.57 3.74
C ALA A 120 -3.40 -3.50 2.96
N THR A 121 -2.54 -2.55 3.35
CA THR A 121 -1.23 -2.31 2.77
C THR A 121 -0.27 -3.45 3.17
N ASN A 122 0.01 -4.36 2.22
CA ASN A 122 1.13 -5.30 2.27
C ASN A 122 2.32 -4.73 1.46
N ASN A 123 3.36 -5.54 1.22
CA ASN A 123 4.55 -5.12 0.51
C ASN A 123 5.26 -3.96 1.23
N THR A 124 5.36 -4.07 2.55
CA THR A 124 5.56 -2.94 3.46
C THR A 124 6.94 -2.96 4.09
N LEU A 125 7.56 -1.79 4.18
CA LEU A 125 8.66 -1.47 5.06
C LEU A 125 8.11 -0.69 6.26
N ALA A 126 8.32 -1.19 7.46
CA ALA A 126 8.01 -0.50 8.71
C ALA A 126 9.33 -0.06 9.37
N PRO A 127 9.91 1.09 9.02
CA PRO A 127 11.08 1.61 9.73
C PRO A 127 10.75 2.04 11.15
N PHE A 128 9.58 2.60 11.34
CA PHE A 128 9.07 3.04 12.63
C PHE A 128 7.55 3.21 12.51
N MET A 129 6.86 2.10 12.19
CA MET A 129 5.42 2.15 11.95
C MET A 129 4.70 2.32 13.29
N THR A 130 4.19 3.52 13.54
CA THR A 130 3.54 3.90 14.78
C THR A 130 2.61 5.10 14.56
N ASP A 131 1.86 5.51 15.59
CA ASP A 131 0.88 6.61 15.53
C ASP A 131 1.63 7.95 15.50
N LEU A 132 1.95 8.44 14.29
CA LEU A 132 2.71 9.65 14.04
C LEU A 132 1.83 10.71 13.38
N SER A 133 2.16 11.98 13.58
CA SER A 133 1.41 13.08 12.95
C SER A 133 2.33 14.05 12.21
N PHE A 134 1.89 14.48 11.03
CA PHE A 134 2.41 15.66 10.31
C PHE A 134 1.48 16.86 10.40
N ALA A 135 0.30 16.68 11.01
CA ALA A 135 -0.74 17.69 11.10
C ALA A 135 -0.83 18.26 12.52
N SER A 136 -1.46 19.42 12.62
CA SER A 136 -1.94 19.98 13.88
C SER A 136 -3.28 20.67 13.60
N ASN A 137 -4.27 20.36 14.43
CA ASN A 137 -5.58 20.98 14.38
C ASN A 137 -5.56 22.40 15.00
N ASN A 138 -4.47 22.77 15.69
CA ASN A 138 -4.33 24.02 16.42
C ASN A 138 -3.19 24.85 15.85
N SER A 139 -3.55 25.87 15.07
CA SER A 139 -2.58 26.80 14.44
C SER A 139 -1.59 27.49 15.40
N ASN A 140 -1.86 27.53 16.71
CA ASN A 140 -0.90 28.07 17.70
C ASN A 140 0.22 27.08 18.04
N PHE A 141 0.05 25.80 17.74
CA PHE A 141 1.01 24.72 17.97
C PHE A 141 1.26 23.96 16.66
N PRO A 142 1.89 24.61 15.67
CA PRO A 142 2.16 23.97 14.39
C PRO A 142 3.08 22.77 14.59
N ASN A 143 2.73 21.66 13.94
CA ASN A 143 3.59 20.50 13.84
C ASN A 143 4.78 20.84 12.92
N LYS A 144 5.99 20.47 13.34
CA LYS A 144 7.25 20.77 12.64
C LYS A 144 7.86 19.56 11.94
N GLY A 145 7.20 18.40 12.01
CA GLY A 145 7.68 17.19 11.37
C GLY A 145 7.85 17.39 9.87
N GLU A 146 8.98 16.92 9.34
CA GLU A 146 9.29 16.97 7.92
C GLU A 146 9.45 15.56 7.36
N LEU A 147 8.97 15.35 6.14
CA LEU A 147 9.21 14.15 5.36
C LEU A 147 9.98 14.51 4.10
N TRP A 148 11.12 13.87 3.89
CA TRP A 148 11.97 14.09 2.73
C TRP A 148 12.18 12.82 1.94
N PHE A 149 12.12 12.94 0.61
CA PHE A 149 12.46 11.88 -0.32
C PHE A 149 13.62 12.32 -1.21
N TRP A 150 14.61 11.45 -1.38
CA TRP A 150 15.70 11.63 -2.33
C TRP A 150 16.05 10.32 -3.02
N SER A 151 16.27 10.39 -4.33
CA SER A 151 16.83 9.29 -5.12
C SER A 151 17.94 9.83 -6.03
N ASN A 152 19.02 9.07 -6.19
CA ASN A 152 20.02 9.34 -7.22
C ASN A 152 19.64 8.78 -8.61
N GLN A 153 18.50 8.10 -8.72
CA GLN A 153 18.01 7.44 -9.95
C GLN A 153 18.99 6.41 -10.53
N LEU A 154 19.84 5.82 -9.68
CA LEU A 154 20.84 4.83 -10.09
C LEU A 154 20.81 3.62 -9.16
N ASP A 155 20.98 3.84 -7.86
CA ASP A 155 21.13 2.75 -6.88
C ASP A 155 20.85 3.15 -5.43
N SER A 156 20.42 4.37 -5.14
CA SER A 156 20.24 4.85 -3.78
C SER A 156 18.97 5.67 -3.63
N VAL A 157 18.11 5.24 -2.70
CA VAL A 157 16.99 6.04 -2.17
C VAL A 157 17.24 6.31 -0.69
N VAL A 158 16.93 7.53 -0.25
CA VAL A 158 16.87 7.88 1.17
C VAL A 158 15.53 8.57 1.45
N ILE A 159 14.84 8.12 2.49
CA ILE A 159 13.60 8.69 2.99
C ILE A 159 13.83 9.11 4.43
N SER A 160 13.73 10.40 4.74
CA SER A 160 14.01 10.93 6.08
C SER A 160 12.73 11.50 6.69
N PHE A 161 12.38 11.00 7.87
CA PHE A 161 11.41 11.57 8.80
C PHE A 161 12.23 12.40 9.79
N ILE A 162 11.96 13.70 9.88
CA ILE A 162 12.71 14.63 10.72
C ILE A 162 11.75 15.30 11.70
N ASP A 163 12.03 15.16 12.98
CA ASP A 163 11.30 15.73 14.12
C ASP A 163 9.78 15.44 14.06
N VAL A 164 9.42 14.25 13.58
CA VAL A 164 8.02 13.83 13.41
C VAL A 164 7.46 13.39 14.77
N PRO A 165 6.50 14.11 15.35
CA PRO A 165 5.99 13.80 16.68
C PRO A 165 5.02 12.62 16.66
N TRP A 166 4.79 12.05 17.84
CA TRP A 166 3.70 11.11 18.10
C TRP A 166 2.36 11.84 17.96
N TRP A 167 1.36 11.18 17.39
CA TRP A 167 -0.01 11.66 17.45
C TRP A 167 -0.52 11.57 18.90
N LYS A 168 -1.23 12.60 19.36
CA LYS A 168 -1.82 12.62 20.71
C LYS A 168 -3.27 13.06 20.63
N ASP A 169 -4.17 12.25 21.19
CA ASP A 169 -5.57 12.65 21.33
C ASP A 169 -5.67 13.94 22.14
N ASP A 170 -6.33 14.95 21.56
CA ASP A 170 -6.64 16.22 22.19
C ASP A 170 -8.12 16.36 22.57
N SER A 171 -8.88 15.26 22.53
CA SER A 171 -10.29 15.21 22.92
C SER A 171 -10.52 15.57 24.41
N LEU A 172 -11.75 16.01 24.70
CA LEU A 172 -12.23 16.74 25.90
C LEU A 172 -11.41 16.56 27.20
N GLY A 173 -10.38 17.39 27.36
CA GLY A 173 -9.59 17.53 28.60
C GLY A 173 -8.09 17.42 28.41
N ALA A 174 -7.62 16.95 27.24
CA ALA A 174 -6.21 16.98 26.89
C ALA A 174 -5.74 18.41 26.59
N SER A 175 -4.55 18.77 27.08
CA SER A 175 -3.95 20.07 26.80
C SER A 175 -3.25 20.04 25.43
N PRO A 176 -3.45 21.05 24.56
CA PRO A 176 -2.70 21.14 23.31
C PRO A 176 -1.19 21.21 23.59
N PRO A 177 -0.32 20.78 22.67
CA PRO A 177 -0.63 20.29 21.31
C PRO A 177 -1.30 18.91 21.23
N ASP A 178 -1.89 18.62 20.07
CA ASP A 178 -2.41 17.32 19.59
C ASP A 178 -1.30 16.36 19.10
N TRP A 179 -0.07 16.63 19.53
CA TRP A 179 1.12 15.86 19.23
C TRP A 179 2.13 16.00 20.38
N GLU A 180 3.07 15.06 20.51
CA GLU A 180 4.12 15.11 21.53
C GLU A 180 5.42 14.48 21.03
N GLY A 181 6.56 14.90 21.60
CA GLY A 181 7.88 14.37 21.25
C GLY A 181 8.34 14.77 19.85
N GLU A 182 9.46 14.20 19.42
CA GLU A 182 10.04 14.39 18.09
C GLU A 182 10.85 13.14 17.74
N ASN A 183 10.62 12.58 16.55
CA ASN A 183 11.28 11.37 16.10
C ASN A 183 11.95 11.61 14.75
N THR A 184 13.26 11.35 14.70
CA THR A 184 14.10 11.53 13.53
C THR A 184 14.76 10.20 13.14
N PHE A 185 14.28 9.64 12.05
CA PHE A 185 14.69 8.35 11.52
C PHE A 185 14.66 8.35 9.99
N GLN A 186 15.33 7.40 9.35
CA GLN A 186 15.36 7.31 7.90
C GLN A 186 15.44 5.88 7.39
N VAL A 187 15.04 5.71 6.14
CA VAL A 187 15.16 4.47 5.37
C VAL A 187 16.12 4.69 4.22
N ILE A 188 17.01 3.73 3.99
CA ILE A 188 17.92 3.70 2.85
C ILE A 188 17.68 2.41 2.08
N LEU A 189 17.40 2.56 0.78
CA LEU A 189 17.33 1.43 -0.16
C LEU A 189 18.58 1.43 -1.02
N SER A 190 19.25 0.29 -1.08
CA SER A 190 20.45 0.07 -1.90
C SER A 190 20.12 -0.82 -3.09
N GLY A 191 20.20 -0.27 -4.30
CA GLY A 191 20.07 -1.02 -5.55
C GLY A 191 21.29 -1.89 -5.88
N GLN A 192 22.41 -1.75 -5.16
CA GLN A 192 23.61 -2.56 -5.39
C GLN A 192 23.47 -3.99 -4.84
N ASP A 193 22.81 -4.13 -3.70
CA ASP A 193 22.72 -5.39 -2.95
C ASP A 193 21.31 -5.68 -2.42
N SER A 194 20.31 -4.88 -2.82
CA SER A 194 18.91 -4.97 -2.35
C SER A 194 18.73 -4.87 -0.84
N SER A 195 19.73 -4.32 -0.15
CA SER A 195 19.65 -4.13 1.28
C SER A 195 18.80 -2.92 1.64
N ILE A 196 18.16 -3.02 2.82
CA ILE A 196 17.31 -1.99 3.39
C ILE A 196 17.91 -1.63 4.74
N THR A 197 18.21 -0.36 4.95
CA THR A 197 18.78 0.10 6.22
C THR A 197 17.86 1.13 6.87
N TYR A 198 17.49 0.89 8.11
CA TYR A 198 16.83 1.85 8.97
C TYR A 198 17.88 2.50 9.86
N GLN A 199 17.79 3.81 10.02
CA GLN A 199 18.66 4.56 10.94
C GLN A 199 17.83 5.48 11.82
N TYR A 200 18.17 5.51 13.10
CA TYR A 200 17.46 6.25 14.14
C TYR A 200 18.44 7.25 14.75
N LEU A 201 18.30 8.53 14.40
CA LEU A 201 19.15 9.59 14.94
C LEU A 201 18.71 9.94 16.37
N SER A 202 17.42 10.21 16.54
CA SER A 202 16.82 10.57 17.82
C SER A 202 15.36 10.15 17.86
N LEU A 203 14.95 9.43 18.89
CA LEU A 203 13.58 9.01 19.14
C LEU A 203 13.16 9.46 20.53
N SER A 204 11.94 9.96 20.66
CA SER A 204 11.37 10.35 21.95
C SER A 204 10.64 9.15 22.56
N ASP A 205 11.30 8.43 23.46
CA ASP A 205 10.73 7.24 24.12
C ASP A 205 9.68 7.58 25.18
N THR A 206 9.78 8.75 25.82
CA THR A 206 8.90 9.16 26.92
C THR A 206 7.44 9.39 26.51
N ALA A 207 7.20 9.60 25.22
CA ALA A 207 5.88 9.88 24.66
C ALA A 207 5.24 8.63 23.99
N PHE A 208 5.96 7.51 23.93
CA PHE A 208 5.41 6.26 23.43
C PHE A 208 4.37 5.69 24.42
N LEU A 209 3.19 5.36 23.90
CA LEU A 209 2.11 4.74 24.65
C LEU A 209 1.78 3.38 24.04
N ASP A 210 2.11 2.31 24.78
CA ASP A 210 1.62 0.96 24.52
C ASP A 210 0.16 0.87 25.02
N ARG A 211 -0.79 0.94 24.09
CA ARG A 211 -2.22 1.06 24.36
C ARG A 211 -2.81 -0.34 24.57
N ILE A 212 -3.30 -0.57 25.79
CA ILE A 212 -4.01 -1.82 26.13
C ILE A 212 -5.17 -2.06 25.15
N GLY A 213 -5.10 -3.18 24.42
CA GLY A 213 -6.11 -3.60 23.46
C GLY A 213 -5.70 -3.43 21.99
N CYS A 214 -4.57 -2.78 21.72
CA CYS A 214 -3.91 -2.83 20.42
C CYS A 214 -3.09 -4.13 20.28
N ASN A 215 -3.00 -4.67 19.05
CA ASN A 215 -2.13 -5.81 18.76
C ASN A 215 -0.66 -5.40 18.88
N THR A 216 -0.33 -4.26 18.26
CA THR A 216 0.96 -3.55 18.36
C THR A 216 0.73 -2.06 18.14
N ASP A 217 1.45 -1.21 18.86
CA ASP A 217 1.46 0.25 18.71
C ASP A 217 2.71 0.74 17.97
N LEU A 218 3.77 -0.05 17.95
CA LEU A 218 4.99 0.23 17.21
C LEU A 218 5.52 -1.03 16.56
N VAL A 219 5.84 -0.96 15.27
CA VAL A 219 6.41 -2.07 14.51
C VAL A 219 7.65 -1.60 13.77
N ILE A 220 8.71 -2.39 13.88
CA ILE A 220 9.90 -2.28 13.03
C ILE A 220 10.06 -3.60 12.28
N GLY A 221 10.00 -3.56 10.96
CA GLY A 221 10.03 -4.77 10.15
C GLY A 221 9.95 -4.57 8.64
N ILE A 222 9.88 -5.69 7.93
CA ILE A 222 9.63 -5.81 6.50
C ILE A 222 8.69 -6.97 6.24
N GLU A 223 7.84 -6.88 5.23
CA GLU A 223 6.99 -7.98 4.75
C GLU A 223 6.76 -7.95 3.24
N ASN A 224 6.52 -9.12 2.66
CA ASN A 224 6.26 -9.30 1.24
C ASN A 224 4.86 -8.81 0.82
N ILE A 225 4.59 -8.87 -0.49
CA ILE A 225 3.32 -8.47 -1.11
C ILE A 225 2.08 -9.19 -0.56
N GLN A 226 2.26 -10.30 0.15
CA GLN A 226 1.18 -11.07 0.74
C GLN A 226 1.00 -10.86 2.25
N GLY A 227 1.97 -10.23 2.91
CA GLY A 227 2.03 -10.14 4.36
C GLY A 227 2.26 -11.50 5.05
N VAL A 228 2.82 -12.50 4.38
CA VAL A 228 3.04 -13.85 4.98
C VAL A 228 4.51 -14.22 5.15
N ILE A 229 5.41 -13.47 4.51
CA ILE A 229 6.86 -13.62 4.66
C ILE A 229 7.42 -12.26 5.07
N GLY A 230 8.21 -12.24 6.14
CA GLY A 230 8.67 -11.01 6.75
C GLY A 230 9.60 -11.23 7.94
N LEU A 231 10.16 -10.13 8.41
CA LEU A 231 10.98 -10.04 9.61
C LEU A 231 10.51 -8.86 10.44
N GLN A 232 10.38 -9.07 11.76
CA GLN A 232 10.06 -8.03 12.72
C GLN A 232 11.12 -8.01 13.84
N PRO A 233 12.20 -7.24 13.68
CA PRO A 233 13.21 -7.07 14.72
C PRO A 233 12.65 -6.56 16.05
N TYR A 234 11.69 -5.62 15.98
CA TYR A 234 11.10 -4.98 17.17
C TYR A 234 9.59 -4.78 17.01
N ALA A 235 8.87 -4.93 18.11
CA ALA A 235 7.51 -4.44 18.29
C ALA A 235 7.35 -3.88 19.70
N ASP A 236 6.48 -2.87 19.83
CA ASP A 236 6.09 -2.22 21.09
C ASP A 236 7.27 -1.74 21.95
N SER A 237 8.36 -1.37 21.28
CA SER A 237 9.57 -0.90 21.93
C SER A 237 10.32 0.09 21.04
N VAL A 238 10.62 1.26 21.61
CA VAL A 238 11.44 2.28 20.96
C VAL A 238 12.90 1.87 21.06
N VAL A 239 13.58 1.83 19.91
CA VAL A 239 15.02 1.53 19.83
C VAL A 239 15.87 2.70 20.34
N ALA A 240 17.15 2.46 20.61
CA ALA A 240 18.05 3.50 21.10
C ALA A 240 18.32 4.60 20.04
N ASN A 241 18.80 5.75 20.50
CA ASN A 241 19.31 6.81 19.63
C ASN A 241 20.67 6.41 19.02
N ASN A 242 21.01 6.99 17.87
CA ASN A 242 22.21 6.66 17.09
C ASN A 242 22.30 5.16 16.80
N TYR A 243 21.20 4.59 16.33
CA TYR A 243 21.04 3.16 16.13
C TYR A 243 20.71 2.84 14.68
N ALA A 244 21.06 1.65 14.22
CA ALA A 244 20.72 1.20 12.87
C ALA A 244 20.33 -0.27 12.84
N ILE A 245 19.47 -0.62 11.89
CA ILE A 245 19.06 -1.98 11.56
C ILE A 245 19.24 -2.15 10.06
N LYS A 246 19.89 -3.23 9.61
CA LYS A 246 20.07 -3.54 8.20
C LYS A 246 19.44 -4.89 7.88
N PHE A 247 18.49 -4.90 6.95
CA PHE A 247 17.97 -6.10 6.31
C PHE A 247 18.82 -6.41 5.08
N ILE A 248 19.26 -7.67 5.00
CA ILE A 248 20.17 -8.18 3.99
C ILE A 248 19.36 -9.16 3.14
N ALA A 249 19.20 -8.84 1.86
CA ALA A 249 18.56 -9.71 0.90
C ALA A 249 19.43 -10.95 0.64
N PRO A 250 18.83 -12.11 0.34
CA PRO A 250 19.61 -13.28 -0.07
C PRO A 250 20.32 -13.00 -1.40
N ALA A 251 21.55 -13.48 -1.55
CA ALA A 251 22.34 -13.26 -2.78
C ALA A 251 21.74 -13.90 -4.05
N THR A 252 20.81 -14.85 -3.86
CA THR A 252 20.06 -15.52 -4.92
C THR A 252 18.63 -15.76 -4.45
N ASN A 253 17.67 -15.73 -5.36
CA ASN A 253 16.29 -16.13 -5.06
C ASN A 253 16.27 -17.60 -4.64
N ILE A 254 16.01 -17.87 -3.36
CA ILE A 254 15.97 -19.24 -2.83
C ILE A 254 14.55 -19.82 -2.78
N LEU A 255 13.52 -18.96 -2.84
CA LEU A 255 12.13 -19.36 -2.86
C LEU A 255 11.61 -19.39 -4.32
N PRO A 256 11.28 -20.55 -4.88
CA PRO A 256 10.60 -20.63 -6.17
C PRO A 256 9.14 -20.17 -6.04
N VAL A 257 8.78 -19.12 -6.78
CA VAL A 257 7.44 -18.51 -6.76
C VAL A 257 6.82 -18.62 -8.15
N ALA A 258 5.79 -19.45 -8.28
CA ALA A 258 4.94 -19.54 -9.46
C ALA A 258 3.66 -18.73 -9.18
N ASP A 259 3.43 -17.68 -9.96
CA ASP A 259 2.34 -16.71 -9.76
C ASP A 259 1.88 -16.21 -11.13
N ALA A 260 0.86 -16.88 -11.68
CA ALA A 260 0.19 -16.45 -12.91
C ALA A 260 -0.97 -15.53 -12.58
N TYR A 261 -1.01 -14.35 -13.18
CA TYR A 261 -1.97 -13.31 -12.81
C TYR A 261 -2.68 -12.69 -14.01
N ALA A 262 -3.81 -12.03 -13.73
CA ALA A 262 -4.60 -11.35 -14.74
C ALA A 262 -4.06 -9.93 -14.94
N VAL A 263 -3.38 -9.68 -16.07
CA VAL A 263 -2.75 -8.36 -16.33
C VAL A 263 -3.80 -7.33 -16.74
N TRP A 264 -4.64 -7.67 -17.71
CA TRP A 264 -5.71 -6.80 -18.16
C TRP A 264 -6.86 -7.55 -18.82
N SER A 265 -8.03 -6.91 -18.84
CA SER A 265 -9.26 -7.35 -19.52
C SER A 265 -9.64 -6.34 -20.59
N MET A 266 -9.98 -6.81 -21.80
CA MET A 266 -10.41 -6.03 -22.97
C MET A 266 -9.37 -5.12 -23.60
N ASN A 267 -8.78 -4.22 -22.82
CA ASN A 267 -7.77 -3.26 -23.26
C ASN A 267 -6.63 -3.19 -22.23
N PRO A 268 -5.42 -2.73 -22.62
CA PRO A 268 -4.25 -2.73 -21.73
C PRO A 268 -4.41 -1.98 -20.41
N GLU A 269 -5.39 -1.08 -20.31
CA GLU A 269 -5.67 -0.31 -19.10
C GLU A 269 -6.85 -0.89 -18.28
N SER A 270 -7.51 -1.94 -18.80
CA SER A 270 -8.78 -2.48 -18.29
C SER A 270 -9.88 -1.44 -18.08
N LYS A 271 -9.81 -0.32 -18.80
CA LYS A 271 -10.75 0.80 -18.66
C LYS A 271 -12.09 0.50 -19.34
N GLY A 272 -13.09 1.27 -18.95
CA GLY A 272 -14.44 1.19 -19.47
C GLY A 272 -14.52 1.33 -21.00
N GLN A 273 -15.36 0.52 -21.63
CA GLN A 273 -15.58 0.54 -23.08
C GLN A 273 -17.06 0.56 -23.44
N PHE A 274 -17.43 1.34 -24.46
CA PHE A 274 -18.78 1.30 -25.01
C PHE A 274 -18.91 0.19 -26.05
N ILE A 275 -19.99 -0.58 -25.95
CA ILE A 275 -20.33 -1.67 -26.85
C ILE A 275 -21.69 -1.40 -27.47
N LEU A 276 -21.78 -1.51 -28.80
CA LEU A 276 -23.07 -1.38 -29.48
C LEU A 276 -23.97 -2.56 -29.15
N ARG A 277 -25.26 -2.28 -28.93
CA ARG A 277 -26.29 -3.32 -28.79
C ARG A 277 -26.22 -4.28 -29.97
N ASP A 278 -26.38 -5.57 -29.68
CA ASP A 278 -26.37 -6.65 -30.67
C ASP A 278 -25.04 -6.84 -31.43
N SER A 279 -23.99 -6.08 -31.10
CA SER A 279 -22.66 -6.35 -31.60
C SER A 279 -22.08 -7.62 -31.01
N ILE A 280 -21.35 -8.36 -31.84
CA ILE A 280 -20.53 -9.48 -31.41
C ILE A 280 -19.09 -8.96 -31.33
N PHE A 281 -18.43 -9.26 -30.22
CA PHE A 281 -17.04 -8.89 -30.01
C PHE A 281 -16.31 -10.00 -29.26
N ASN A 282 -14.99 -10.04 -29.43
CA ASN A 282 -14.14 -10.98 -28.73
C ASN A 282 -13.71 -10.39 -27.40
N VAL A 283 -13.63 -11.22 -26.36
CA VAL A 283 -12.94 -10.87 -25.13
C VAL A 283 -11.49 -11.26 -25.27
N THR A 284 -10.59 -10.29 -25.22
CA THR A 284 -9.15 -10.57 -25.14
C THR A 284 -8.66 -10.19 -23.75
N ALA A 285 -7.77 -11.00 -23.20
CA ALA A 285 -7.12 -10.74 -21.93
C ALA A 285 -5.62 -11.03 -22.04
N ALA A 286 -4.82 -10.37 -21.21
CA ALA A 286 -3.41 -10.72 -21.03
C ALA A 286 -3.19 -11.40 -19.69
N ILE A 287 -2.47 -12.52 -19.74
CA ILE A 287 -2.07 -13.31 -18.59
C ILE A 287 -0.56 -13.20 -18.45
N GLY A 288 -0.11 -12.81 -17.26
CA GLY A 288 1.29 -12.56 -16.96
C GLY A 288 1.79 -13.51 -15.88
N ASN A 289 3.09 -13.43 -15.60
CA ASN A 289 3.73 -14.15 -14.52
C ASN A 289 4.46 -13.15 -13.61
N ALA A 290 3.97 -12.98 -12.39
CA ALA A 290 4.54 -12.09 -11.37
C ALA A 290 5.51 -12.83 -10.43
N GLY A 291 5.71 -14.13 -10.65
CA GLY A 291 6.66 -14.96 -9.93
C GLY A 291 8.08 -14.84 -10.47
N ASN A 292 8.94 -15.74 -10.00
CA ASN A 292 10.37 -15.77 -10.36
C ASN A 292 10.79 -17.04 -11.10
N GLN A 293 9.82 -17.86 -11.52
CA GLN A 293 10.02 -19.03 -12.35
C GLN A 293 8.87 -19.17 -13.35
N VAL A 294 9.08 -19.97 -14.40
CA VAL A 294 8.02 -20.33 -15.34
C VAL A 294 6.91 -21.07 -14.59
N VAL A 295 5.66 -20.72 -14.86
CA VAL A 295 4.50 -21.50 -14.43
C VAL A 295 4.31 -22.61 -15.45
N ASP A 296 4.76 -23.82 -15.13
CA ASP A 296 4.75 -25.00 -16.01
C ASP A 296 3.57 -25.95 -15.75
N THR A 297 2.59 -25.46 -14.99
CA THR A 297 1.33 -26.16 -14.72
C THR A 297 0.18 -25.49 -15.46
N PRO A 298 -0.88 -26.25 -15.82
CA PRO A 298 -2.03 -25.67 -16.50
C PRO A 298 -2.68 -24.54 -15.69
N VAL A 299 -2.80 -23.37 -16.30
CA VAL A 299 -3.43 -22.16 -15.75
C VAL A 299 -4.80 -21.99 -16.37
N VAL A 300 -5.85 -22.08 -15.55
CA VAL A 300 -7.23 -21.89 -16.02
C VAL A 300 -7.55 -20.40 -16.00
N VAL A 301 -7.98 -19.87 -17.14
CA VAL A 301 -8.46 -18.50 -17.29
C VAL A 301 -9.97 -18.53 -17.46
N GLU A 302 -10.68 -17.84 -16.58
CA GLU A 302 -12.12 -17.70 -16.64
C GLU A 302 -12.50 -16.27 -17.04
N ALA A 303 -13.24 -16.13 -18.14
CA ALA A 303 -13.87 -14.88 -18.52
C ALA A 303 -15.33 -14.91 -18.11
N ARG A 304 -15.76 -13.89 -17.35
CA ARG A 304 -17.12 -13.81 -16.80
C ARG A 304 -17.73 -12.45 -17.07
N LEU A 305 -18.82 -12.46 -17.85
CA LEU A 305 -19.66 -11.28 -18.08
C LEU A 305 -20.80 -11.27 -17.06
N MET A 306 -20.95 -10.15 -16.37
CA MET A 306 -21.92 -9.98 -15.29
C MET A 306 -22.78 -8.73 -15.51
N THR A 307 -24.03 -8.80 -15.10
CA THR A 307 -24.88 -7.60 -14.94
C THR A 307 -24.37 -6.74 -13.78
N GLN A 308 -24.91 -5.52 -13.66
CA GLN A 308 -24.67 -4.65 -12.51
C GLN A 308 -25.04 -5.28 -11.16
N SER A 309 -26.05 -6.15 -11.13
CA SER A 309 -26.42 -6.91 -9.93
C SER A 309 -25.50 -8.11 -9.69
N LEU A 310 -24.34 -8.16 -10.36
CA LEU A 310 -23.36 -9.25 -10.35
C LEU A 310 -23.91 -10.61 -10.79
N ALA A 311 -25.04 -10.64 -11.51
CA ALA A 311 -25.58 -11.87 -12.06
C ALA A 311 -24.77 -12.26 -13.30
N THR A 312 -24.29 -13.50 -13.35
CA THR A 312 -23.50 -14.01 -14.48
C THR A 312 -24.40 -14.22 -15.69
N LEU A 313 -24.09 -13.54 -16.80
CA LEU A 313 -24.76 -13.73 -18.10
C LEU A 313 -24.01 -14.72 -18.98
N TRP A 314 -22.70 -14.71 -18.89
CA TRP A 314 -21.83 -15.58 -19.66
C TRP A 314 -20.57 -15.88 -18.90
N LEU A 315 -20.10 -17.11 -19.08
CA LEU A 315 -18.87 -17.61 -18.50
C LEU A 315 -18.25 -18.57 -19.51
N GLU A 316 -17.01 -18.29 -19.88
CA GLU A 316 -16.18 -19.21 -20.66
C GLU A 316 -14.86 -19.44 -19.92
N ARG A 317 -14.27 -20.61 -20.16
CA ARG A 317 -12.96 -20.96 -19.61
C ARG A 317 -12.08 -21.46 -20.73
N ASP A 318 -10.83 -21.10 -20.64
CA ASP A 318 -9.77 -21.64 -21.47
C ASP A 318 -8.54 -21.88 -20.58
N THR A 319 -7.53 -22.56 -21.10
CA THR A 319 -6.36 -22.98 -20.32
C THR A 319 -5.09 -22.67 -21.07
N LEU A 320 -4.12 -22.08 -20.36
CA LEU A 320 -2.76 -21.95 -20.82
C LEU A 320 -1.94 -23.09 -20.21
N ASP A 321 -1.23 -23.86 -21.05
CA ASP A 321 -0.41 -24.98 -20.57
C ASP A 321 0.81 -24.50 -19.76
N SER A 322 1.28 -23.28 -20.03
CA SER A 322 2.38 -22.65 -19.31
C SER A 322 2.34 -21.14 -19.46
N VAL A 323 2.77 -20.41 -18.42
CA VAL A 323 2.96 -18.95 -18.46
C VAL A 323 4.44 -18.60 -18.22
N PRO A 324 5.17 -18.13 -19.25
CA PRO A 324 6.59 -17.83 -19.14
C PRO A 324 6.83 -16.54 -18.33
N LEU A 325 8.07 -16.35 -17.87
CA LEU A 325 8.53 -15.05 -17.39
C LEU A 325 8.61 -14.05 -18.55
N GLY A 326 8.38 -12.78 -18.25
CA GLY A 326 8.50 -11.70 -19.23
C GLY A 326 7.15 -11.26 -19.80
N PRO A 327 7.06 -10.96 -21.12
CA PRO A 327 5.86 -10.38 -21.69
C PRO A 327 4.61 -11.24 -21.49
N PRO A 328 3.44 -10.62 -21.19
CA PRO A 328 2.19 -11.36 -21.03
C PRO A 328 1.76 -12.13 -22.29
N GLN A 329 1.06 -13.24 -22.09
CA GLN A 329 0.42 -14.01 -23.15
C GLN A 329 -1.02 -13.55 -23.34
N LEU A 330 -1.48 -13.50 -24.59
CA LEU A 330 -2.86 -13.16 -24.91
C LEU A 330 -3.73 -14.40 -25.01
N ILE A 331 -4.95 -14.30 -24.49
CA ILE A 331 -6.00 -15.30 -24.64
C ILE A 331 -7.26 -14.61 -25.14
N THR A 332 -7.97 -15.24 -26.07
CA THR A 332 -9.14 -14.66 -26.74
C THR A 332 -10.33 -15.60 -26.69
N PHE A 333 -11.44 -15.12 -26.13
CA PHE A 333 -12.73 -15.81 -26.10
C PHE A 333 -13.64 -15.23 -27.18
N THR A 334 -14.19 -16.10 -28.04
CA THR A 334 -14.95 -15.68 -29.23
C THR A 334 -16.44 -15.98 -29.14
N ASN A 335 -16.90 -16.70 -28.12
CA ASN A 335 -18.28 -17.18 -28.00
C ASN A 335 -19.15 -16.28 -27.11
N LEU A 336 -18.90 -14.97 -27.14
CA LEU A 336 -19.64 -14.02 -26.32
C LEU A 336 -21.07 -13.81 -26.88
N PRO A 337 -22.13 -13.90 -26.05
CA PRO A 337 -23.47 -13.55 -26.48
C PRO A 337 -23.61 -12.04 -26.68
N SER A 338 -24.60 -11.62 -27.48
CA SER A 338 -24.97 -10.21 -27.53
C SER A 338 -25.48 -9.72 -26.18
N LEU A 339 -25.21 -8.45 -25.88
CA LEU A 339 -25.68 -7.82 -24.63
C LEU A 339 -27.19 -7.58 -24.72
N PRO A 340 -28.00 -8.18 -23.81
CA PRO A 340 -29.46 -8.23 -23.99
C PRO A 340 -30.13 -6.88 -23.77
N ASN A 341 -29.60 -6.08 -22.85
CA ASN A 341 -30.13 -4.79 -22.43
C ASN A 341 -29.08 -3.68 -22.56
N LEU A 342 -29.54 -2.44 -22.70
CA LEU A 342 -28.68 -1.26 -22.59
C LEU A 342 -28.20 -1.08 -21.14
N GLY A 343 -27.07 -0.39 -20.98
CA GLY A 343 -26.46 -0.06 -19.70
C GLY A 343 -25.23 -0.89 -19.37
N GLN A 344 -24.76 -0.76 -18.13
CA GLN A 344 -23.44 -1.25 -17.74
C GLN A 344 -23.40 -2.74 -17.43
N TYR A 345 -22.24 -3.33 -17.68
CA TYR A 345 -21.86 -4.70 -17.38
C TYR A 345 -20.43 -4.72 -16.86
N SER A 346 -20.08 -5.79 -16.16
CA SER A 346 -18.71 -6.03 -15.71
C SER A 346 -18.16 -7.27 -16.40
N LEU A 347 -17.00 -7.15 -17.01
CA LEU A 347 -16.29 -8.25 -17.62
C LEU A 347 -15.01 -8.55 -16.81
N ARG A 348 -15.06 -9.64 -16.06
CA ARG A 348 -13.97 -10.08 -15.19
C ARG A 348 -13.18 -11.20 -15.84
N ILE A 349 -11.85 -11.07 -15.76
CA ILE A 349 -10.91 -12.16 -15.99
C ILE A 349 -10.45 -12.63 -14.61
N GLU A 350 -10.54 -13.93 -14.38
CA GLU A 350 -10.03 -14.59 -13.18
C GLU A 350 -9.05 -15.69 -13.58
N VAL A 351 -7.83 -15.62 -13.06
CA VAL A 351 -6.78 -16.62 -13.25
C VAL A 351 -6.78 -17.59 -12.07
N LYS A 352 -6.65 -18.87 -12.37
CA LYS A 352 -6.60 -19.95 -11.39
C LYS A 352 -5.41 -20.83 -11.68
N GLN A 353 -4.35 -20.65 -10.89
CA GLN A 353 -3.14 -21.44 -10.94
C GLN A 353 -3.00 -22.27 -9.64
N PRO A 354 -2.74 -23.59 -9.73
CA PRO A 354 -2.34 -24.38 -8.58
C PRO A 354 -1.00 -23.91 -8.00
N GLY A 355 -0.93 -23.72 -6.68
CA GLY A 355 0.31 -23.32 -5.99
C GLY A 355 0.66 -21.84 -6.15
N ASP A 356 -0.32 -21.04 -6.57
CA ASP A 356 -0.18 -19.59 -6.69
C ASP A 356 0.12 -18.95 -5.33
N LEU A 357 1.25 -18.24 -5.33
CA LEU A 357 1.66 -17.20 -4.41
C LEU A 357 0.50 -16.24 -4.12
N ASN A 358 0.32 -15.27 -5.01
CA ASN A 358 -0.33 -14.00 -4.77
C ASN A 358 -1.77 -13.96 -5.28
N ILE A 359 -2.68 -14.63 -4.57
CA ILE A 359 -4.09 -14.70 -5.00
C ILE A 359 -4.83 -13.35 -5.20
N GLN A 360 -4.26 -12.23 -4.75
CA GLN A 360 -4.89 -10.90 -4.87
C GLN A 360 -4.78 -10.32 -6.29
N ASN A 361 -3.76 -10.69 -7.07
CA ASN A 361 -3.54 -10.18 -8.43
C ASN A 361 -4.29 -11.01 -9.52
N ASN A 362 -5.00 -12.07 -9.12
CA ASN A 362 -5.64 -13.01 -10.04
C ASN A 362 -6.87 -12.49 -10.76
N LYS A 363 -7.33 -11.29 -10.45
CA LYS A 363 -8.60 -10.75 -10.93
C LYS A 363 -8.41 -9.35 -11.47
N VAL A 364 -8.90 -9.15 -12.68
CA VAL A 364 -9.03 -7.81 -13.27
C VAL A 364 -10.42 -7.70 -13.90
N THR A 365 -11.05 -6.54 -13.75
CA THR A 365 -12.41 -6.29 -14.24
C THR A 365 -12.41 -5.04 -15.11
N ALA A 366 -12.97 -5.16 -16.31
CA ALA A 366 -13.27 -4.03 -17.18
C ALA A 366 -14.77 -3.74 -17.13
N GLU A 367 -15.13 -2.46 -17.17
CA GLU A 367 -16.52 -2.02 -17.33
C GLU A 367 -16.90 -2.01 -18.82
N LEU A 368 -18.10 -2.47 -19.14
CA LEU A 368 -18.68 -2.37 -20.47
C LEU A 368 -20.00 -1.60 -20.37
N ASP A 369 -20.21 -0.61 -21.23
CA ASP A 369 -21.51 0.08 -21.31
C ASP A 369 -22.18 -0.21 -22.65
N CYS A 370 -23.31 -0.90 -22.60
CA CYS A 370 -24.09 -1.28 -23.78
C CYS A 370 -24.97 -0.12 -24.21
N ILE A 371 -24.70 0.39 -25.41
CA ILE A 371 -25.34 1.59 -25.95
C ILE A 371 -26.16 1.25 -27.20
N PRO A 372 -27.22 2.01 -27.52
CA PRO A 372 -28.03 1.72 -28.69
C PRO A 372 -27.22 1.89 -29.99
N ASP A 373 -27.55 1.08 -30.99
CA ASP A 373 -27.00 1.15 -32.35
C ASP A 373 -27.67 2.23 -33.22
N THR A 374 -28.81 2.74 -32.77
CA THR A 374 -29.68 3.68 -33.47
C THR A 374 -30.34 4.66 -32.49
N GLY A 375 -30.45 5.93 -32.86
CA GLY A 375 -31.11 6.95 -32.05
C GLY A 375 -30.54 8.35 -32.28
N ALA A 376 -31.38 9.38 -32.09
CA ALA A 376 -30.96 10.77 -32.22
C ALA A 376 -30.24 11.30 -30.96
N TYR A 377 -30.54 10.73 -29.78
CA TYR A 377 -30.00 11.12 -28.48
C TYR A 377 -29.95 9.90 -27.54
N PHE A 378 -28.79 9.62 -26.96
CA PHE A 378 -28.61 8.60 -25.93
C PHE A 378 -27.46 9.01 -25.01
N PRO A 379 -27.55 8.74 -23.69
CA PRO A 379 -26.49 9.07 -22.76
C PRO A 379 -25.30 8.13 -22.92
N LEU A 380 -24.09 8.66 -22.72
CA LEU A 380 -22.86 7.87 -22.61
C LEU A 380 -22.20 8.18 -21.28
N GLY A 381 -21.98 7.17 -20.43
CA GLY A 381 -21.31 7.41 -19.17
C GLY A 381 -21.10 6.17 -18.32
N PHE A 382 -20.00 6.18 -17.59
CA PHE A 382 -19.65 5.15 -16.62
C PHE A 382 -20.22 5.44 -15.22
N THR A 383 -21.11 6.43 -15.10
CA THR A 383 -21.85 6.73 -13.86
C THR A 383 -23.34 6.40 -14.00
N GLN A 384 -23.91 5.81 -12.95
CA GLN A 384 -25.34 5.54 -12.86
C GLN A 384 -26.13 6.69 -12.25
N ASN A 385 -25.43 7.59 -11.57
CA ASN A 385 -26.04 8.64 -10.79
C ASN A 385 -26.23 9.89 -11.63
N THR A 386 -27.38 10.53 -11.44
CA THR A 386 -27.70 11.82 -12.06
C THR A 386 -27.12 12.96 -11.23
N ALA A 387 -26.64 14.02 -11.89
CA ALA A 387 -26.17 15.21 -11.20
C ALA A 387 -27.22 15.73 -10.20
N THR A 388 -26.81 15.94 -8.94
CA THR A 388 -27.68 16.40 -7.85
C THR A 388 -27.61 17.91 -7.61
N ALA A 389 -26.69 18.61 -8.26
CA ALA A 389 -26.48 20.05 -8.13
C ALA A 389 -26.02 20.69 -9.45
N SER A 390 -26.31 21.99 -9.61
CA SER A 390 -25.93 22.79 -10.78
C SER A 390 -24.55 23.46 -10.66
N SER A 391 -23.83 23.24 -9.56
CA SER A 391 -22.52 23.83 -9.33
C SER A 391 -21.57 22.84 -8.64
N LEU A 392 -20.32 22.79 -9.12
CA LEU A 392 -19.20 22.11 -8.45
C LEU A 392 -18.37 23.14 -7.69
N SER A 393 -18.14 22.92 -6.40
CA SER A 393 -17.14 23.67 -5.63
C SER A 393 -16.14 22.70 -5.00
N TRP A 394 -14.85 22.95 -5.19
CA TRP A 394 -13.76 22.19 -4.57
C TRP A 394 -13.27 22.96 -3.34
N ALA A 395 -13.15 22.30 -2.20
CA ALA A 395 -12.80 22.96 -0.94
C ALA A 395 -11.36 23.51 -0.89
N LEU A 396 -10.47 23.13 -1.83
CA LEU A 396 -9.01 23.35 -1.73
C LEU A 396 -8.33 23.91 -3.01
N GLY A 397 -9.00 24.77 -3.80
CA GLY A 397 -8.33 25.53 -4.87
C GLY A 397 -8.46 24.95 -6.28
N ASN A 398 -7.38 25.08 -7.09
CA ASN A 398 -7.35 24.93 -8.56
C ASN A 398 -7.40 23.48 -9.08
N ASN A 399 -8.15 22.61 -8.40
CA ASN A 399 -8.27 21.19 -8.72
C ASN A 399 -9.47 20.94 -9.66
N GLY A 400 -9.40 19.85 -10.44
CA GLY A 400 -10.47 19.44 -11.34
C GLY A 400 -10.41 17.94 -11.61
N ALA A 401 -11.54 17.40 -12.09
CA ALA A 401 -11.64 16.03 -12.57
C ALA A 401 -11.92 16.03 -14.08
N ALA A 402 -11.47 14.99 -14.77
CA ALA A 402 -11.78 14.77 -16.17
C ALA A 402 -11.91 13.27 -16.44
N THR A 403 -12.73 12.92 -17.43
CA THR A 403 -12.84 11.55 -17.94
C THR A 403 -12.62 11.57 -19.44
N TYR A 404 -11.76 10.68 -19.92
CA TYR A 404 -11.61 10.39 -21.33
C TYR A 404 -12.65 9.32 -21.74
N MET A 405 -13.33 9.56 -22.86
CA MET A 405 -14.31 8.63 -23.43
C MET A 405 -13.99 8.40 -24.91
N GLU A 406 -13.79 7.13 -25.28
CA GLU A 406 -13.60 6.73 -26.68
C GLU A 406 -14.93 6.24 -27.26
N PHE A 407 -15.40 6.90 -28.32
CA PHE A 407 -16.69 6.57 -28.93
C PHE A 407 -16.56 5.42 -29.93
N PRO A 408 -17.50 4.46 -29.95
CA PRO A 408 -17.44 3.33 -30.85
C PRO A 408 -17.79 3.69 -32.31
N PHE A 409 -18.27 4.91 -32.56
CA PHE A 409 -18.59 5.43 -33.90
C PHE A 409 -18.54 6.97 -33.93
N GLY A 410 -18.49 7.53 -35.14
CA GLY A 410 -18.53 8.97 -35.36
C GLY A 410 -18.97 9.34 -36.78
N PRO A 411 -19.29 10.62 -37.04
CA PRO A 411 -19.19 11.75 -36.10
C PRO A 411 -20.35 11.79 -35.09
N ILE A 412 -20.07 12.27 -33.88
CA ILE A 412 -21.06 12.51 -32.83
C ILE A 412 -21.09 14.00 -32.44
N ARG A 413 -22.21 14.45 -31.87
CA ARG A 413 -22.35 15.79 -31.30
C ARG A 413 -22.71 15.68 -29.82
N ILE A 414 -21.84 16.18 -28.95
CA ILE A 414 -22.12 16.30 -27.53
C ILE A 414 -23.09 17.48 -27.33
N ILE A 415 -24.22 17.23 -26.66
CA ILE A 415 -25.27 18.23 -26.41
C ILE A 415 -25.30 18.70 -24.96
N SER A 416 -24.82 17.88 -24.04
CA SER A 416 -24.75 18.14 -22.61
C SER A 416 -23.60 17.36 -22.00
N ALA A 417 -23.18 17.75 -20.81
CA ALA A 417 -22.31 16.94 -19.97
C ALA A 417 -22.80 17.09 -18.53
N GLU A 418 -22.89 15.97 -17.83
CA GLU A 418 -23.21 15.86 -16.43
C GLU A 418 -22.01 15.24 -15.70
N VAL A 419 -21.78 15.68 -14.48
CA VAL A 419 -20.83 15.03 -13.59
C VAL A 419 -21.54 14.73 -12.29
N TYR A 420 -21.18 13.59 -11.71
CA TYR A 420 -21.66 13.19 -10.41
C TYR A 420 -20.47 12.81 -9.54
N ILE A 421 -20.45 13.32 -8.31
CA ILE A 421 -19.35 13.14 -7.35
C ILE A 421 -19.95 12.81 -5.99
N ILE A 422 -19.55 11.69 -5.39
CA ILE A 422 -19.80 11.34 -3.99
C ILE A 422 -18.54 11.60 -3.17
N GLY A 423 -18.68 12.05 -1.92
CA GLY A 423 -17.57 12.06 -0.97
C GLY A 423 -17.08 10.64 -0.69
N ASN A 424 -15.77 10.46 -0.52
CA ASN A 424 -15.05 9.18 -0.37
C ASN A 424 -15.85 8.07 0.33
N ASP A 425 -16.37 7.12 -0.44
CA ASP A 425 -16.72 5.78 0.05
C ASP A 425 -15.80 4.78 -0.65
N ALA A 426 -15.34 3.79 0.12
CA ALA A 426 -14.37 2.78 -0.28
C ALA A 426 -14.73 2.14 -1.64
N ASP A 427 -13.71 1.97 -2.47
CA ASP A 427 -13.75 1.34 -3.79
C ASP A 427 -14.27 -0.10 -3.69
N THR A 428 -15.59 -0.23 -3.64
CA THR A 428 -16.30 -1.50 -3.69
C THR A 428 -16.68 -1.70 -5.14
N LEU A 429 -15.94 -2.60 -5.81
CA LEU A 429 -16.22 -3.19 -7.13
C LEU A 429 -17.29 -2.44 -7.96
N THR A 430 -16.84 -1.73 -9.01
CA THR A 430 -17.64 -1.05 -10.07
C THR A 430 -19.15 -1.31 -10.06
N PRO A 431 -19.96 -0.24 -10.14
CA PRO A 431 -19.64 1.00 -10.86
C PRO A 431 -19.06 2.09 -9.97
N LEU A 432 -18.20 2.92 -10.57
CA LEU A 432 -17.62 4.08 -9.90
C LEU A 432 -18.77 4.95 -9.35
N PRO A 433 -18.82 5.23 -8.04
CA PRO A 433 -19.87 6.05 -7.47
C PRO A 433 -19.86 7.47 -8.04
N SER A 434 -18.70 7.96 -8.50
CA SER A 434 -18.47 9.26 -9.13
C SER A 434 -18.08 9.10 -10.60
N GLY A 435 -18.57 9.97 -11.50
CA GLY A 435 -18.19 9.92 -12.91
C GLY A 435 -18.86 10.97 -13.79
N PHE A 436 -18.50 10.94 -15.07
CA PHE A 436 -19.05 11.83 -16.11
C PHE A 436 -20.05 11.08 -16.99
N ARG A 437 -21.08 11.79 -17.44
CA ARG A 437 -22.06 11.35 -18.44
C ARG A 437 -22.26 12.45 -19.47
N ILE A 438 -22.32 12.11 -20.76
CA ILE A 438 -22.49 13.06 -21.87
C ILE A 438 -23.69 12.74 -22.75
#